data_AF-A0A7K2YPP1-F1
#
_entry.id   AF-A0A7K2YPP1-F1
#
_cell.length_a   1.000
_cell.length_b   1.000
_cell.length_c   1.000
_cell.angle_alpha   90.00
_cell.angle_beta   90.00
_cell.angle_gamma   90.00
#
_symmetry.space_group_name_H-M   'P 1'
#
loop_
_entity.id
_entity.type
_entity.pdbx_description
1 polymer ?
#
loop_
_entity_poly.entity_id
_entity_poly.type
_entity_poly.pdbx_seq_one_letter_code
_entity_poly.pdbx_strand_id
1 'polypeptide(L)' 'MDREDGHTAIFTVDKVENHPKNAFPNDRVYRAAPRPEPRRITCGGTYDRHRGGYRDDTVASAHLTAIG' A
#
# COMPACT_ATOMS: atom_id res chain seq x y z
N MET A 1 -9.69 9.10 18.93
CA MET A 1 -10.17 8.90 17.54
C MET A 1 -9.99 7.44 17.30
N ASP A 2 -11.04 6.70 17.62
CA ASP A 2 -11.02 5.25 17.75
C ASP A 2 -11.97 4.71 16.69
N ARG A 3 -11.78 3.44 16.31
CA ARG A 3 -12.69 2.84 15.34
C ARG A 3 -14.09 2.82 15.95
N GLU A 4 -15.12 3.04 15.12
CA GLU A 4 -16.52 3.10 15.58
C GLU A 4 -16.94 1.81 16.32
N ASP A 5 -16.34 0.69 15.93
CA ASP A 5 -16.53 -0.63 16.51
C ASP A 5 -15.68 -0.90 17.78
N GLY A 6 -14.81 0.02 18.18
CA GLY A 6 -13.93 -0.12 19.36
C GLY A 6 -12.84 -1.18 19.23
N HIS A 7 -12.74 -1.86 18.09
CA HIS A 7 -11.80 -2.97 17.86
C HIS A 7 -10.53 -2.51 17.15
N THR A 8 -9.44 -3.27 17.29
CA THR A 8 -8.21 -3.05 16.52
C THR A 8 -8.07 -4.08 15.41
N ALA A 9 -8.06 -3.63 14.15
CA ALA A 9 -7.82 -4.52 13.02
C ALA A 9 -6.32 -4.76 12.80
N ILE A 10 -5.89 -6.01 12.86
CA ILE A 10 -4.48 -6.43 12.69
C ILE A 10 -4.31 -7.03 11.30
N PHE A 11 -3.38 -6.47 10.53
CA PHE A 11 -3.08 -6.89 9.17
C PHE A 11 -1.66 -7.45 9.06
N THR A 12 -1.50 -8.52 8.30
CA THR A 12 -0.19 -9.09 7.95
C THR A 12 0.16 -8.70 6.52
N VAL A 13 1.37 -8.16 6.33
CA VAL A 13 1.89 -7.79 5.01
C VAL A 13 2.24 -9.06 4.24
N ASP A 14 1.63 -9.21 3.06
CA ASP A 14 1.89 -10.34 2.16
C ASP A 14 3.00 -10.03 1.18
N LYS A 15 3.00 -8.77 0.69
CA LYS A 15 3.83 -8.38 -0.44
C LYS A 15 4.18 -6.91 -0.38
N VAL A 16 5.43 -6.61 -0.72
CA VAL A 16 5.92 -5.26 -0.97
C VAL A 16 6.47 -5.20 -2.39
N GLU A 17 5.99 -4.25 -3.17
CA GLU A 17 6.39 -4.05 -4.57
C GLU A 17 6.82 -2.61 -4.82
N ASN A 18 7.75 -2.42 -5.76
CA ASN A 18 8.10 -1.11 -6.28
C ASN A 18 7.62 -1.00 -7.73
N HIS A 19 6.95 0.11 -8.04
CA HIS A 19 6.44 0.41 -9.37
C HIS A 19 6.92 1.79 -9.81
N PRO A 20 7.52 1.92 -11.01
CA PRO A 20 7.86 3.23 -11.56
C PRO A 20 6.62 4.12 -11.61
N LYS A 21 6.76 5.39 -11.20
CA LYS A 21 5.63 6.34 -11.17
C LYS A 21 4.96 6.54 -12.53
N ASN A 22 5.74 6.39 -13.61
CA ASN A 22 5.25 6.51 -14.98
C ASN A 22 4.63 5.22 -15.55
N ALA A 23 4.66 4.11 -14.80
CA ALA A 23 4.11 2.82 -15.19
C ALA A 23 3.36 2.16 -14.02
N PHE A 24 2.78 2.99 -13.13
CA PHE A 24 2.10 2.51 -11.95
C PHE A 24 0.83 1.70 -12.33
N PRO A 25 0.69 0.45 -11.87
CA PRO A 25 -0.41 -0.44 -12.28
C PRO A 25 -1.71 -0.12 -11.54
N ASN A 26 -2.30 1.04 -11.85
CA ASN A 26 -3.51 1.59 -11.20
C ASN A 26 -4.63 0.56 -11.06
N ASP A 27 -5.03 -0.08 -12.16
CA ASP A 27 -6.16 -1.02 -12.17
C ASP A 27 -5.93 -2.24 -11.27
N ARG A 28 -4.68 -2.65 -11.08
CA ARG A 28 -4.33 -3.77 -10.19
C ARG A 28 -4.30 -3.33 -8.74
N VAL A 29 -3.69 -2.17 -8.47
CA VAL A 29 -3.49 -1.67 -7.10
C VAL A 29 -4.79 -1.16 -6.50
N TYR A 30 -5.62 -0.45 -7.25
CA TYR A 30 -6.85 0.16 -6.73
C TYR A 30 -8.10 -0.72 -6.84
N ARG A 31 -8.02 -1.87 -7.52
CA ARG A 31 -9.15 -2.81 -7.62
C ARG A 31 -9.63 -3.25 -6.24
N ALA A 32 -10.95 -3.26 -6.02
CA ALA A 32 -11.54 -3.79 -4.79
C ALA A 32 -11.15 -5.26 -4.56
N ALA A 33 -10.86 -5.61 -3.31
CA ALA A 33 -10.64 -6.99 -2.89
C ALA A 33 -11.93 -7.58 -2.27
N PRO A 34 -12.17 -8.89 -2.40
CA PRO A 34 -13.35 -9.55 -1.82
C PRO A 34 -13.29 -9.68 -0.28
N ARG A 35 -12.13 -9.43 0.33
CA ARG A 35 -11.89 -9.41 1.78
C ARG A 35 -11.11 -8.14 2.15
N PRO A 36 -11.00 -7.78 3.45
CA PRO A 36 -10.19 -6.64 3.87
C PRO A 36 -8.71 -6.82 3.50
N GLU A 37 -8.28 -6.15 2.44
CA GLU A 37 -6.90 -6.15 1.94
C GLU A 37 -6.40 -4.73 1.68
N PRO A 38 -5.96 -4.00 2.71
CA PRO A 38 -5.42 -2.66 2.51
C PRO A 38 -4.14 -2.70 1.68
N ARG A 39 -3.96 -1.67 0.86
CA ARG A 39 -2.75 -1.41 0.10
C ARG A 39 -2.21 -0.04 0.46
N ARG A 40 -1.07 0.01 1.13
CA ARG A 40 -0.39 1.26 1.49
C ARG A 40 0.57 1.63 0.37
N ILE A 41 0.42 2.85 -0.15
CA ILE A 41 1.24 3.38 -1.25
C ILE A 41 2.07 4.54 -0.71
N THR A 42 3.38 4.54 -0.97
CA THR A 42 4.31 5.61 -0.59
C THR A 42 5.32 5.87 -1.70
N CYS A 43 5.91 7.05 -1.75
CA CYS A 43 7.09 7.28 -2.59
C CYS A 43 8.25 6.35 -2.18
N GLY A 44 8.97 5.79 -3.15
CA GLY A 44 10.06 4.86 -2.89
C GLY A 44 11.01 4.66 -4.09
N GLY A 45 11.89 3.66 -3.97
CA GLY A 45 12.95 3.44 -4.95
C GLY A 45 14.05 4.50 -4.90
N THR A 46 14.77 4.69 -6.01
CA THR A 46 15.89 5.65 -6.06
C THR A 46 15.38 7.09 -6.13
N TYR A 47 16.00 7.97 -5.35
CA TYR A 47 15.78 9.41 -5.45
C TYR A 47 16.50 10.00 -6.67
N ASP A 48 15.75 10.61 -7.59
CA ASP A 48 16.27 11.34 -8.74
C ASP A 48 16.34 12.83 -8.41
N ARG A 49 17.57 13.35 -8.29
CA ARG A 49 17.82 14.76 -7.95
C ARG A 49 17.46 15.72 -9.07
N HIS A 50 17.53 15.30 -10.33
CA HIS A 50 17.14 16.15 -11.46
C HIS A 50 15.62 16.34 -11.51
N ARG A 51 14.88 15.30 -11.11
CA ARG A 51 13.40 15.35 -11.00
C ARG A 51 12.90 15.84 -9.64
N GLY A 52 13.78 15.98 -8.65
CA GLY A 52 13.44 16.39 -7.30
C GLY A 52 12.60 15.38 -6.52
N GLY A 53 12.72 14.07 -6.80
CA GLY A 53 11.85 13.08 -6.17
C GLY A 53 12.24 11.62 -6.39
N TYR A 54 11.58 10.76 -5.62
CA TYR A 54 11.63 9.31 -5.78
C TYR A 54 11.01 8.87 -7.11
N ARG A 55 11.67 7.92 -7.80
CA ARG A 55 11.26 7.44 -9.13
C ARG A 55 10.08 6.46 -9.11
N ASP A 56 9.89 5.79 -7.98
CA ASP A 56 8.92 4.71 -7.85
C ASP A 56 7.93 5.01 -6.73
N ASP A 57 6.83 4.26 -6.73
CA ASP A 57 5.95 4.10 -5.58
C ASP A 57 6.13 2.68 -5.03
N THR A 58 6.28 2.59 -3.71
CA THR A 58 6.27 1.34 -2.96
C THR A 58 4.82 1.01 -2.56
N VAL A 59 4.36 -0.19 -2.86
CA VAL A 59 3.04 -0.70 -2.51
C VAL A 59 3.20 -1.87 -1.54
N ALA A 60 2.71 -1.72 -0.32
CA ALA A 60 2.58 -2.82 0.64
C ALA A 60 1.13 -3.32 0.65
N SER A 61 0.92 -4.58 0.24
CA SER A 61 -0.36 -5.26 0.31
C SER A 61 -0.42 -6.13 1.56
N ALA A 62 -1.54 -6.09 2.26
CA ALA A 62 -1.74 -6.84 3.49
C ALA A 62 -3.16 -7.41 3.54
N HIS A 63 -3.38 -8.42 4.37
CA HIS A 63 -4.71 -8.94 4.67
C HIS A 63 -4.96 -9.00 6.17
N LEU A 64 -6.23 -8.91 6.55
CA LEU A 64 -6.64 -9.00 7.95
C LEU A 64 -6.36 -10.39 8.50
N THR A 65 -5.63 -10.47 9.61
CA THR A 65 -5.28 -11.74 10.28
C THR A 65 -5.86 -11.85 11.68
N ALA A 66 -6.18 -10.73 12.34
CA ALA A 66 -6.83 -10.73 13.65
C ALA A 66 -7.62 -9.45 13.91
N ILE A 67 -8.55 -9.56 14.85
CA ILE A 67 -9.25 -8.43 15.47
C ILE A 67 -8.93 -8.47 16.96
N GLY A 68 -8.39 -7.37 17.47
CA GLY A 68 -8.09 -7.14 18.89
C GLY A 68 -9.14 -6.29 19.58
#